data_AF-A0A4Y2Q4W5-F1
#
_entry.id   AF-A0A4Y2Q4W5-F1
#
_cell.length_a   1.000
_cell.length_b   1.000
_cell.length_c   1.000
_cell.angle_alpha   90.00
_cell.angle_beta   90.00
_cell.angle_gamma   90.00
#
_symmetry.space_group_name_H-M   'P 1'
#
loop_
_entity.id
_entity.type
_entity.pdbx_description
1 polymer ?
#
loop_
_entity_poly.entity_id
_entity_poly.type
_entity_poly.pdbx_seq_one_letter_code
_entity_poly.pdbx_strand_id
1 'polypeptide(L)'
;MAGYFGTVNCLCIYFSASTNRWEDLLKYSPLALKKESDTLWSSRREAVTVFHKHFDKIVEALNHLPLDAVSSPERKSVSVSVLKSVQTFEFAAFTCFW
;
A
#
# COMPACT_ATOMS: atom_id res chain seq x y z
N MET A 1 11.90 4.06 11.69
CA MET A 1 11.75 3.68 10.26
C MET A 1 11.22 2.26 10.26
N ALA A 2 10.02 2.03 9.72
CA ALA A 2 9.50 0.68 9.60
C ALA A 2 10.23 -0.01 8.44
N GLY A 3 10.71 -1.24 8.63
CA GLY A 3 11.32 -2.02 7.53
C GLY A 3 10.30 -2.38 6.44
N TYR A 4 10.73 -3.08 5.38
CA TYR A 4 9.91 -3.42 4.21
C TYR A 4 8.47 -3.89 4.55
N PHE A 5 8.34 -4.96 5.35
CA PHE A 5 7.02 -5.50 5.75
C PHE A 5 6.23 -4.54 6.65
N GLY A 6 6.91 -3.67 7.40
CA GLY A 6 6.24 -2.61 8.14
C GLY A 6 5.59 -1.58 7.21
N THR A 7 6.26 -1.22 6.11
CA THR A 7 5.69 -0.36 5.05
C THR A 7 4.53 -1.05 4.34
N VAL A 8 4.66 -2.34 4.01
CA VAL A 8 3.56 -3.16 3.44
C VAL A 8 2.34 -3.16 4.37
N ASN A 9 2.54 -3.39 5.68
CA ASN A 9 1.44 -3.39 6.64
C ASN A 9 0.80 -1.99 6.78
N CYS A 10 1.59 -0.91 6.78
CA CYS A 10 1.06 0.46 6.79
C CYS A 10 0.16 0.74 5.58
N LEU A 11 0.53 0.24 4.40
CA LEU A 11 -0.29 0.28 3.18
C LEU A 11 -1.60 -0.48 3.35
N CYS A 12 -1.54 -1.72 3.85
CA CYS A 12 -2.74 -2.52 4.11
C CYS A 12 -3.71 -1.76 5.04
N ILE A 13 -3.19 -1.25 6.16
CA ILE A 13 -3.98 -0.49 7.14
C ILE A 13 -4.56 0.78 6.51
N TYR A 14 -3.77 1.50 5.72
CA TYR A 14 -4.20 2.73 5.06
C TYR A 14 -5.40 2.46 4.13
N PHE A 15 -5.32 1.46 3.25
CA PHE A 15 -6.42 1.16 2.34
C PHE A 15 -7.62 0.53 3.07
N SER A 16 -7.41 -0.38 4.03
CA SER A 16 -8.50 -1.04 4.76
C SER A 16 -9.27 -0.12 5.70
N ALA A 17 -8.70 1.02 6.08
CA ALA A 17 -9.34 1.98 6.98
C ALA A 17 -10.43 2.85 6.31
N SER A 18 -10.72 2.67 5.01
CA SER A 18 -11.90 3.29 4.37
C SER A 18 -12.38 2.42 3.21
N THR A 19 -13.67 2.09 3.21
CA THR A 19 -14.31 1.33 2.12
C THR A 19 -14.10 2.03 0.77
N ASN A 20 -14.18 3.35 0.72
CA ASN A 20 -13.94 4.11 -0.53
C ASN A 20 -12.51 3.93 -1.04
N ARG A 21 -11.51 3.99 -0.15
CA ARG A 21 -10.09 3.76 -0.54
C ARG A 21 -9.85 2.34 -1.01
N TRP A 22 -10.53 1.39 -0.37
CA TRP A 22 -10.47 -0.01 -0.74
C TRP A 22 -11.10 -0.26 -2.12
N GLU A 23 -12.26 0.31 -2.39
CA GLU A 23 -12.91 0.26 -3.70
C GLU A 23 -12.07 0.93 -4.79
N ASP A 24 -11.44 2.07 -4.49
CA ASP A 24 -10.52 2.72 -5.42
C ASP A 24 -9.32 1.84 -5.72
N LEU A 25 -8.68 1.25 -4.71
CA LEU A 25 -7.60 0.29 -4.92
C LEU A 25 -8.04 -0.90 -5.78
N LEU A 26 -9.25 -1.42 -5.58
CA LEU A 26 -9.79 -2.55 -6.34
C LEU A 26 -10.02 -2.21 -7.82
N LYS A 27 -10.23 -0.93 -8.20
CA LYS A 27 -10.27 -0.51 -9.60
C LYS A 27 -8.93 -0.74 -10.30
N TYR A 28 -7.84 -0.68 -9.55
CA TYR A 28 -6.50 -0.82 -10.07
C TYR A 28 -5.97 -2.25 -9.90
N SER A 29 -6.16 -2.90 -8.75
CA SER A 29 -5.71 -4.26 -8.47
C SER A 29 -6.87 -5.21 -8.16
N PRO A 30 -7.13 -6.25 -8.99
CA PRO A 30 -8.14 -7.27 -8.69
C PRO A 30 -7.73 -8.21 -7.55
N LEU A 31 -6.44 -8.23 -7.19
CA LEU A 31 -5.95 -8.98 -6.03
C LEU A 31 -6.10 -8.10 -4.78
N ALA A 32 -7.01 -8.51 -3.90
CA ALA A 32 -7.24 -7.87 -2.62
C ALA A 32 -5.95 -7.88 -1.78
N LEU A 33 -5.55 -6.70 -1.32
CA LEU A 33 -4.45 -6.49 -0.37
C LEU A 33 -4.87 -7.08 1.00
N LYS A 34 -4.70 -8.41 1.16
CA LYS A 34 -4.98 -9.07 2.44
C LYS A 34 -4.04 -8.50 3.50
N LYS A 35 -4.57 -8.28 4.71
CA LYS A 35 -3.75 -7.88 5.85
C LYS A 35 -2.69 -8.95 6.09
N GLU A 36 -1.43 -8.52 6.16
CA GLU A 36 -0.30 -9.36 6.51
C GLU A 36 -0.51 -9.98 7.89
N SER A 37 -0.21 -11.26 8.02
CA SER A 37 -0.16 -11.95 9.30
C SER A 37 1.28 -12.30 9.62
N ASP A 38 1.75 -11.86 10.78
CA ASP A 38 3.14 -12.08 11.20
C ASP A 38 3.51 -13.56 11.38
N THR A 39 2.52 -14.42 11.58
CA THR A 39 2.69 -15.87 11.77
C THR A 39 2.51 -16.68 10.49
N LEU A 40 2.03 -16.07 9.40
CA LEU A 40 1.71 -16.76 8.14
C LEU A 40 2.54 -16.20 6.97
N TRP A 41 3.63 -16.90 6.66
CA TRP A 41 4.48 -16.62 5.49
C TRP A 41 3.71 -16.57 4.15
N SER A 42 2.64 -17.36 4.03
CA SER A 42 1.78 -17.34 2.84
C SER A 42 1.06 -16.01 2.65
N SER A 43 0.59 -15.39 3.75
CA SER A 43 -0.02 -14.06 3.70
C SER A 43 1.00 -13.03 3.24
N ARG A 44 2.23 -13.10 3.78
CA ARG A 44 3.33 -12.21 3.37
C ARG A 44 3.63 -12.27 1.88
N ARG A 45 3.75 -13.47 1.36
CA ARG A 45 3.97 -13.69 -0.07
C ARG A 45 2.79 -13.20 -0.92
N GLU A 46 1.56 -13.39 -0.47
CA GLU A 46 0.37 -12.88 -1.16
C GLU A 46 0.43 -11.35 -1.28
N ALA A 47 0.67 -10.61 -0.19
CA ALA A 47 0.73 -9.15 -0.26
C ALA A 47 1.87 -8.68 -1.17
N VAL A 48 3.09 -9.22 -1.01
CA VAL A 48 4.22 -8.86 -1.88
C VAL A 48 3.90 -9.11 -3.35
N THR A 49 3.23 -10.24 -3.67
CA THR A 49 2.82 -10.55 -5.04
C THR A 49 1.89 -9.48 -5.62
N VAL A 50 1.00 -8.90 -4.80
CA VAL A 50 0.15 -7.78 -5.22
C VAL A 50 1.00 -6.55 -5.54
N PHE A 51 1.95 -6.20 -4.66
CA PHE A 51 2.87 -5.08 -4.92
C PHE A 51 3.71 -5.31 -6.17
N HIS A 52 4.27 -6.50 -6.36
CA HIS A 52 5.11 -6.81 -7.51
C HIS A 52 4.32 -6.72 -8.84
N LYS A 53 3.06 -7.16 -8.86
CA LYS A 53 2.22 -7.16 -10.08
C LYS A 53 1.55 -5.81 -10.38
N HIS A 54 1.34 -4.99 -9.36
CA HIS A 54 0.49 -3.80 -9.45
C HIS A 54 1.15 -2.56 -8.81
N PHE A 55 2.48 -2.49 -8.81
CA PHE A 55 3.22 -1.41 -8.16
C PHE A 55 2.86 -0.03 -8.70
N ASP A 56 2.86 0.11 -10.02
CA ASP A 56 2.48 1.30 -10.78
C ASP A 56 1.11 1.83 -10.35
N LYS A 57 0.16 0.90 -10.28
CA LYS A 57 -1.23 1.12 -9.91
C LYS A 57 -1.43 1.52 -8.46
N ILE A 58 -0.67 0.93 -7.54
CA ILE A 58 -0.69 1.29 -6.13
C ILE A 58 -0.13 2.71 -5.95
N VAL A 59 0.94 3.06 -6.66
CA VAL A 59 1.52 4.41 -6.66
C VAL A 59 0.52 5.43 -7.24
N GLU A 60 -0.17 5.09 -8.33
CA GLU A 60 -1.21 5.93 -8.91
C GLU A 60 -2.36 6.19 -7.91
N ALA A 61 -2.90 5.14 -7.28
CA ALA A 61 -3.93 5.27 -6.25
C ALA A 61 -3.49 6.16 -5.07
N LEU A 62 -2.24 6.02 -4.61
CA LEU A 62 -1.68 6.86 -3.55
C LEU A 62 -1.51 8.33 -3.96
N ASN A 63 -1.33 8.62 -5.25
CA ASN A 63 -1.25 10.00 -5.76
C ASN A 63 -2.63 10.65 -5.94
N HIS A 64 -3.68 9.88 -6.21
CA HIS A 64 -5.04 10.40 -6.39
C HIS A 64 -5.77 10.65 -5.06
N LEU A 65 -5.64 9.76 -4.08
CA LEU A 65 -6.34 9.87 -2.79
C LEU A 65 -6.10 11.16 -1.97
N PRO A 66 -4.91 11.78 -1.97
CA PRO A 66 -4.67 13.06 -1.27
C PRO A 66 -5.35 14.25 -1.94
N LEU A 67 -5.72 14.15 -3.23
CA LEU A 67 -6.34 15.22 -4.01
C LEU A 67 -7.83 15.37 -3.70
N ASP A 68 -8.45 14.39 -3.03
CA ASP A 68 -9.82 14.51 -2.58
C ASP A 68 -9.96 15.65 -1.57
N ALA A 69 -10.72 16.68 -1.95
CA ALA A 69 -10.98 17.88 -1.15
C ALA A 69 -11.63 17.58 0.22
N VAL A 70 -12.20 16.38 0.39
CA VAL A 70 -12.88 15.89 1.59
C VAL A 70 -11.91 15.24 2.60
N SER A 71 -10.63 15.09 2.23
CA SER A 71 -9.62 14.47 3.10
C SER A 71 -9.05 15.44 4.14
N SER A 72 -8.99 15.00 5.41
CA SER A 72 -8.46 15.80 6.52
C SER A 72 -6.94 15.97 6.41
N PRO A 73 -6.35 17.03 6.98
CA PRO A 73 -4.91 17.28 6.91
C PRO A 73 -4.06 16.08 7.38
N GLU A 74 -4.50 15.36 8.40
CA GLU A 74 -3.83 14.17 8.95
C GLU A 74 -3.87 13.01 7.95
N ARG A 75 -4.97 12.86 7.22
CA ARG A 75 -5.09 11.81 6.19
C ARG A 75 -4.16 12.08 5.02
N LYS A 76 -4.03 13.35 4.62
CA LYS A 76 -3.09 13.79 3.58
C LYS A 76 -1.63 13.61 4.02
N SER A 77 -1.29 13.87 5.27
CA SER A 77 0.09 13.68 5.75
C SER A 77 0.48 12.20 5.79
N VAL A 78 -0.45 11.32 6.21
CA VAL A 78 -0.24 9.86 6.20
C VAL A 78 -0.05 9.34 4.78
N SER A 79 -0.90 9.74 3.82
CA SER A 79 -0.78 9.29 2.43
C SER A 79 0.55 9.70 1.80
N VAL A 80 1.00 10.93 2.04
CA VAL A 80 2.31 11.43 1.56
C VAL A 80 3.46 10.66 2.22
N SER A 81 3.37 10.35 3.51
CA SER A 81 4.38 9.55 4.22
C SER A 81 4.48 8.12 3.68
N VAL A 82 3.34 7.49 3.39
CA VAL A 82 3.28 6.14 2.82
C VAL A 82 3.86 6.15 1.41
N LEU A 83 3.47 7.11 0.57
CA LEU A 83 3.99 7.26 -0.79
C LEU A 83 5.52 7.39 -0.81
N LYS A 84 6.08 8.24 0.06
CA LYS A 84 7.54 8.40 0.19
C LYS A 84 8.24 7.10 0.57
N SER A 85 7.61 6.27 1.39
CA SER A 85 8.18 5.00 1.85
C SER A 85 8.20 3.95 0.72
N VAL A 86 7.17 3.96 -0.13
CA VAL A 86 7.00 3.05 -1.28
C VAL A 86 7.91 3.43 -2.45
N GLN A 87 8.20 4.72 -2.63
CA GLN A 87 9.07 5.24 -3.71
C GLN A 87 10.57 5.10 -3.43
N THR A 88 10.97 4.40 -2.39
CA THR A 88 12.39 4.13 -2.11
C THR A 88 12.91 2.99 -3.00
N PHE A 89 14.18 3.09 -3.41
CA PHE A 89 14.85 1.99 -4.12
C PHE A 89 14.81 0.69 -3.30
N GLU A 90 15.02 0.79 -1.98
CA GLU A 90 14.98 -0.33 -1.06
C GLU A 90 13.63 -1.07 -1.11
N PHE A 91 12.52 -0.34 -1.10
CA PHE A 91 11.19 -0.94 -1.19
C PHE A 91 10.96 -1.64 -2.54
N ALA A 92 11.38 -1.01 -3.64
CA ALA A 92 11.29 -1.62 -4.97
C ALA A 92 12.14 -2.90 -5.06
N ALA A 93 13.39 -2.85 -4.60
CA ALA A 93 14.30 -3.99 -4.60
C ALA A 93 13.76 -5.15 -3.77
N PHE A 94 13.24 -4.89 -2.57
CA PHE A 94 12.63 -5.94 -1.73
C PHE A 94 11.33 -6.50 -2.31
N THR A 95 10.55 -5.68 -3.03
CA THR A 95 9.35 -6.16 -3.74
C THR A 95 9.68 -7.11 -4.89
N CYS A 96 10.84 -6.94 -5.53
CA CYS A 96 11.31 -7.87 -6.56
C CYS A 96 12.03 -9.10 -5.97
N PHE A 97 12.57 -8.99 -4.76
CA PHE A 97 13.31 -10.07 -4.10
C PHE A 97 12.39 -11.12 -3.45
N TRP A 98 11.33 -10.67 -2.78
CA TRP A 98 10.37 -11.51 -2.05
C TRP A 98 9.31 -12.12 -2.98
#